data_AF-A0A9P6YQY9-F1
#
_entry.id   AF-A0A9P6YQY9-F1
#
_cell.length_a   1.000
_cell.length_b   1.000
_cell.length_c   1.000
_cell.angle_alpha   90.00
_cell.angle_beta   90.00
_cell.angle_gamma   90.00
#
_symmetry.space_group_name_H-M   'P 1'
#
loop_
_entity.id
_entity.type
_entity.pdbx_description
1 polymer ?
#
loop_
_entity_poly.entity_id
_entity_poly.type
_entity_poly.pdbx_seq_one_letter_code
_entity_poly.pdbx_strand_id
1 'polypeptide(L)'
;MTTGSEMTEVSDRLKAQQGISRMPFLHLKKKNPSEPSGWEFSNELTASYLDVLREIAEKGITFVDKCVLLTGAGKDSIGSEVLKGLIAGGAKVIVTTSRFSPQVTKYFQSIYETYGSKGSELVLVPFNQGSKLDVDALVEYIYDPKGLNWDLDFVIPFAAIPENGREIDSIDSKSELAHRIMLTNLLRMLGNVKTHKQKIGSDTRPAQVILPLSPNHGTFGADGLYGESKISLETLFNRWYSESWSNYLLIAGAVIGWTRGTGLMSANNMVAEGIEALGTRTFSSIEMSFNILGLMHPSIVELCQIEPVWADLNGGLQFVTNLQEVSAKLRKEIRETAEIRRAIDAENALDFKIVFGEEAERKHKPHKITPRANMKFDFPTLKSYESLKHLSHLKGMLDLEQVIVVTGFGEVSPWGNARTRWEMEAYGEFSLEGCIEMAWIMGYIKHHNGNLKNGKFYSGWMDAKTGEPVEDKDIKSKYEKQILEHSGIRFIEPEVMHGYNPEKKMLMQEIVVDHDLEPFECSKEEAEHFKLEQGDKADIYESASGDWCVILRKGATLYCRTS
;
A
#
# COMPACT_ATOMS: atom_id res chain seq x y z
N MET A 1 13.25 42.31 -4.85
CA MET A 1 13.50 43.24 -3.73
C MET A 1 12.23 44.03 -3.42
N THR A 2 11.26 43.33 -2.86
CA THR A 2 10.02 43.86 -2.27
C THR A 2 9.62 42.79 -1.26
N THR A 3 9.24 43.19 -0.03
CA THR A 3 8.71 42.39 1.12
C THR A 3 9.54 42.36 2.42
N GLY A 4 10.45 43.31 2.64
CA GLY A 4 10.91 43.59 4.01
C GLY A 4 9.79 44.11 4.91
N SER A 5 8.93 45.00 4.41
CA SER A 5 7.94 45.71 5.24
C SER A 5 6.73 44.86 5.64
N GLU A 6 6.17 44.04 4.73
CA GLU A 6 5.00 43.20 5.02
C GLU A 6 5.32 42.04 5.98
N MET A 7 6.50 41.41 5.85
CA MET A 7 6.94 40.37 6.81
C MET A 7 7.21 40.95 8.19
N THR A 8 7.67 42.20 8.26
CA THR A 8 7.90 42.90 9.53
C THR A 8 6.57 43.29 10.17
N GLU A 9 5.57 43.73 9.40
CA GLU A 9 4.22 44.04 9.91
C GLU A 9 3.48 42.82 10.46
N VAL A 10 3.59 41.65 9.83
CA VAL A 10 3.00 40.41 10.35
C VAL A 10 3.74 39.93 11.61
N SER A 11 5.07 39.99 11.61
CA SER A 11 5.89 39.67 12.80
C SER A 11 5.59 40.61 13.97
N ASP A 12 5.41 41.91 13.69
CA ASP A 12 5.17 42.92 14.71
C ASP A 12 3.71 42.94 15.18
N ARG A 13 2.73 42.51 14.37
CA ARG A 13 1.36 42.23 14.85
C ARG A 13 1.31 40.99 15.74
N LEU A 14 2.05 39.94 15.41
CA LEU A 14 2.22 38.75 16.27
C LEU A 14 2.93 39.11 17.59
N LYS A 15 3.86 40.09 17.57
CA LYS A 15 4.49 40.63 18.78
C LYS A 15 3.58 41.59 19.56
N ALA A 16 2.78 42.41 18.88
CA ALA A 16 1.87 43.37 19.53
C ALA A 16 0.69 42.67 20.25
N GLN A 17 0.30 41.48 19.80
CA GLN A 17 -0.64 40.60 20.53
C GLN A 17 -0.02 39.87 21.73
N GLN A 18 1.29 40.00 22.01
CA GLN A 18 1.96 39.38 23.18
C GLN A 18 1.54 39.99 24.54
N GLY A 19 0.65 40.98 24.56
CA GLY A 19 -0.05 41.41 25.77
C GLY A 19 -1.16 40.46 26.23
N ILE A 20 -1.52 39.45 25.42
CA ILE A 20 -2.46 38.37 25.74
C ILE A 20 -1.64 37.10 25.97
N SER A 21 -1.94 36.36 27.05
CA SER A 21 -1.34 35.06 27.39
C SER A 21 -1.00 34.22 26.14
N ARG A 22 0.28 33.84 25.96
CA ARG A 22 0.75 33.09 24.76
C ARG A 22 -0.04 31.80 24.61
N MET A 23 -0.82 31.67 23.54
CA MET A 23 -1.58 30.46 23.22
C MET A 23 -0.65 29.38 22.66
N PRO A 24 -0.63 28.16 23.23
CA PRO A 24 0.18 27.07 22.71
C PRO A 24 -0.26 26.63 21.30
N PHE A 25 0.69 26.13 20.50
CA PHE A 25 0.41 25.61 19.16
C PHE A 25 -0.58 24.43 19.15
N LEU A 26 -0.56 23.64 20.22
CA LEU A 26 -1.51 22.56 20.50
C LEU A 26 -2.33 22.96 21.71
N HIS A 27 -3.65 23.08 21.56
CA HIS A 27 -4.49 23.51 22.66
C HIS A 27 -5.89 22.90 22.58
N LEU A 28 -6.56 22.84 23.73
CA LEU A 28 -7.95 22.42 23.82
C LEU A 28 -8.85 23.64 23.91
N LYS A 29 -10.04 23.53 23.31
CA LYS A 29 -11.09 24.55 23.40
C LYS A 29 -12.24 24.05 24.25
N LYS A 30 -12.91 24.98 24.91
CA LYS A 30 -14.17 24.75 25.61
C LYS A 30 -15.30 25.48 24.89
N LYS A 31 -16.50 24.93 24.98
CA LYS A 31 -17.70 25.58 24.46
C LYS A 31 -17.99 26.85 25.25
N ASN A 32 -18.17 27.97 24.56
CA ASN A 32 -18.46 29.25 25.20
C ASN A 32 -19.90 29.21 25.77
N PRO A 33 -20.10 29.42 27.10
CA PRO A 33 -21.45 29.46 27.68
C PRO A 33 -22.34 30.59 27.14
N SER A 34 -21.72 31.67 26.65
CA SER A 34 -22.40 32.87 26.14
C SER A 34 -22.69 32.79 24.65
N GLU A 35 -21.96 31.96 23.90
CA GLU A 35 -22.16 31.72 22.47
C GLU A 35 -22.28 30.20 22.23
N PRO A 36 -23.50 29.65 22.13
CA PRO A 36 -23.72 28.21 22.04
C PRO A 36 -23.07 27.50 20.84
N SER A 37 -22.55 28.25 19.86
CA SER A 37 -21.79 27.76 18.71
C SER A 37 -20.29 28.08 18.79
N GLY A 38 -19.86 28.91 19.74
CA GLY A 38 -18.49 29.38 19.87
C GLY A 38 -17.63 28.42 20.68
N TRP A 39 -16.38 28.23 20.23
CA TRP A 39 -15.34 27.49 20.93
C TRP A 39 -14.20 28.44 21.30
N GLU A 40 -13.85 28.50 22.57
CA GLU A 40 -12.81 29.38 23.10
C GLU A 40 -11.64 28.60 23.68
N PHE A 41 -10.45 29.19 23.61
CA PHE A 41 -9.24 28.61 24.19
C PHE A 41 -9.42 28.40 25.70
N SER A 42 -9.18 27.17 26.17
CA SER A 42 -9.21 26.84 27.60
C SER A 42 -7.80 26.55 28.09
N ASN A 43 -7.27 27.43 28.97
CA ASN A 43 -5.94 27.26 29.54
C ASN A 43 -5.85 26.01 30.43
N GLU A 44 -6.91 25.71 31.18
CA GLU A 44 -6.98 24.54 32.08
C GLU A 44 -6.94 23.22 31.31
N LEU A 45 -7.82 23.07 30.31
CA LEU A 45 -7.87 21.86 29.47
C LEU A 45 -6.57 21.71 28.67
N THR A 46 -6.02 22.82 28.18
CA THR A 46 -4.75 22.81 27.45
C THR A 46 -3.58 22.38 28.33
N ALA A 47 -3.48 22.89 29.56
CA ALA A 47 -2.44 22.48 30.49
C ALA A 47 -2.50 20.97 30.76
N SER A 48 -3.70 20.43 31.01
CA SER A 48 -3.91 18.99 31.19
C SER A 48 -3.46 18.17 29.98
N TYR A 49 -3.83 18.58 28.76
CA TYR A 49 -3.41 17.89 27.54
C TYR A 49 -1.90 17.97 27.29
N LEU A 50 -1.26 19.11 27.54
CA LEU A 50 0.19 19.24 27.39
C LEU A 50 0.96 18.44 28.44
N ASP A 51 0.44 18.33 29.67
CA ASP A 51 1.00 17.46 30.71
C ASP A 51 0.88 15.98 30.30
N VAL A 52 -0.24 15.58 29.70
CA VAL A 52 -0.41 14.25 29.09
C VAL A 52 0.65 14.01 28.01
N LEU A 53 0.84 14.94 27.09
CA LEU A 53 1.87 14.78 26.04
C LEU A 53 3.27 14.66 26.66
N ARG A 54 3.60 15.45 27.69
CA ARG A 54 4.87 15.32 28.41
C ARG A 54 5.01 13.93 29.03
N GLU A 55 3.97 13.43 29.69
CA GLU A 55 3.99 12.09 30.29
C GLU A 55 4.21 10.99 29.25
N ILE A 56 3.51 11.05 28.10
CA ILE A 56 3.70 10.09 27.02
C ILE A 56 5.12 10.14 26.47
N ALA A 57 5.71 11.33 26.34
CA ALA A 57 7.09 11.48 25.88
C ALA A 57 8.12 10.91 26.87
N GLU A 58 7.88 11.01 28.17
CA GLU A 58 8.80 10.55 29.22
C GLU A 58 8.64 9.06 29.55
N LYS A 59 7.39 8.58 29.66
CA LYS A 59 7.06 7.25 30.18
C LYS A 59 6.41 6.32 29.15
N GLY A 60 5.95 6.85 28.02
CA GLY A 60 5.14 6.13 27.05
C GLY A 60 3.66 6.07 27.42
N ILE A 61 2.87 5.42 26.55
CA ILE A 61 1.43 5.19 26.72
C ILE A 61 1.13 3.71 26.48
N THR A 62 0.16 3.17 27.22
CA THR A 62 -0.34 1.80 27.03
C THR A 62 -1.77 1.80 26.51
N PHE A 63 -2.06 0.82 25.67
CA PHE A 63 -3.37 0.53 25.08
C PHE A 63 -3.76 -0.94 25.26
N VAL A 64 -3.22 -1.60 26.29
CA VAL A 64 -3.60 -2.99 26.64
C VAL A 64 -5.11 -3.08 26.85
N ASP A 65 -5.70 -4.15 26.34
CA ASP A 65 -7.14 -4.45 26.36
C ASP A 65 -8.02 -3.46 25.58
N LYS A 66 -7.43 -2.53 24.82
CA LYS A 66 -8.17 -1.59 23.97
C LYS A 66 -8.41 -2.16 22.57
N CYS A 67 -9.66 -2.09 22.13
CA CYS A 67 -10.10 -2.49 20.80
C CYS A 67 -10.33 -1.25 19.92
N VAL A 68 -9.66 -1.18 18.76
CA VAL A 68 -9.66 0.02 17.91
C VAL A 68 -10.08 -0.31 16.49
N LEU A 69 -11.03 0.45 15.95
CA LEU A 69 -11.33 0.49 14.52
C LEU A 69 -10.62 1.66 13.87
N LEU A 70 -9.78 1.39 12.87
CA LEU A 70 -8.99 2.39 12.17
C LEU A 70 -9.24 2.32 10.64
N THR A 71 -9.81 3.38 10.09
CA THR A 71 -9.95 3.55 8.63
C THR A 71 -8.98 4.60 8.11
N GLY A 72 -8.51 4.46 6.87
CA GLY A 72 -7.57 5.42 6.26
C GLY A 72 -6.11 5.32 6.71
N ALA A 73 -5.65 4.13 7.16
CA ALA A 73 -4.25 3.91 7.57
C ALA A 73 -3.35 3.39 6.43
N GLY A 74 -3.52 3.92 5.22
CA GLY A 74 -2.68 3.54 4.08
C GLY A 74 -1.20 3.89 4.29
N LYS A 75 -0.33 3.37 3.41
CA LYS A 75 1.09 3.74 3.42
C LYS A 75 1.26 5.27 3.31
N ASP A 76 2.23 5.82 4.03
CA ASP A 76 2.55 7.25 4.06
C ASP A 76 1.35 8.11 4.51
N SER A 77 0.64 7.66 5.54
CA SER A 77 -0.50 8.37 6.15
C SER A 77 -0.30 8.57 7.65
N ILE A 78 -1.04 9.51 8.23
CA ILE A 78 -1.10 9.70 9.68
C ILE A 78 -1.65 8.44 10.35
N GLY A 79 -2.68 7.82 9.76
CA GLY A 79 -3.29 6.59 10.29
C GLY A 79 -2.29 5.44 10.41
N SER A 80 -1.34 5.32 9.49
CA SER A 80 -0.26 4.32 9.58
C SER A 80 0.65 4.56 10.79
N GLU A 81 1.01 5.81 11.09
CA GLU A 81 1.84 6.10 12.29
C GLU A 81 1.05 5.90 13.59
N VAL A 82 -0.24 6.27 13.59
CA VAL A 82 -1.14 6.02 14.73
C VAL A 82 -1.28 4.52 14.98
N LEU A 83 -1.42 3.71 13.93
CA LEU A 83 -1.46 2.25 14.03
C LEU A 83 -0.23 1.70 14.76
N LYS A 84 0.98 2.15 14.37
CA LYS A 84 2.24 1.72 15.02
C LYS A 84 2.23 2.02 16.51
N GLY A 85 1.77 3.21 16.91
CA GLY A 85 1.66 3.58 18.32
C GLY A 85 0.66 2.72 19.09
N LEU A 86 -0.49 2.39 18.48
CA LEU A 86 -1.52 1.56 19.11
C LEU A 86 -1.05 0.12 19.37
N ILE A 87 -0.48 -0.54 18.37
CA ILE A 87 0.01 -1.92 18.51
C ILE A 87 1.25 -2.00 19.39
N ALA A 88 2.11 -0.97 19.39
CA ALA A 88 3.22 -0.87 20.33
C ALA A 88 2.75 -0.70 21.78
N GLY A 89 1.60 -0.05 22.00
CA GLY A 89 0.98 0.06 23.31
C GLY A 89 0.17 -1.16 23.77
N GLY A 90 -0.04 -2.17 22.92
CA GLY A 90 -0.76 -3.40 23.26
C GLY A 90 -2.20 -3.47 22.78
N ALA A 91 -2.62 -2.57 21.89
CA ALA A 91 -3.98 -2.53 21.37
C ALA A 91 -4.30 -3.69 20.42
N LYS A 92 -5.58 -4.07 20.38
CA LYS A 92 -6.18 -4.88 19.31
C LYS A 92 -6.78 -3.95 18.27
N VAL A 93 -6.25 -3.95 17.06
CA VAL A 93 -6.63 -2.98 16.02
C VAL A 93 -7.17 -3.71 14.79
N ILE A 94 -8.38 -3.37 14.39
CA ILE A 94 -8.91 -3.71 13.06
C ILE A 94 -8.66 -2.54 12.11
N VAL A 95 -7.88 -2.81 11.07
CA VAL A 95 -7.48 -1.84 10.05
C VAL A 95 -8.17 -2.17 8.73
N THR A 96 -8.74 -1.15 8.11
CA THR A 96 -9.38 -1.28 6.81
C THR A 96 -8.46 -0.83 5.68
N THR A 97 -8.46 -1.55 4.55
CA THR A 97 -7.83 -1.10 3.30
C THR A 97 -8.81 -1.17 2.12
N SER A 98 -8.85 -0.12 1.30
CA SER A 98 -9.59 -0.11 0.03
C SER A 98 -8.80 -0.72 -1.13
N ARG A 99 -7.53 -1.06 -0.91
CA ARG A 99 -6.62 -1.67 -1.91
C ARG A 99 -6.03 -2.94 -1.33
N PHE A 100 -6.86 -3.96 -1.14
CA PHE A 100 -6.41 -5.23 -0.60
C PHE A 100 -5.58 -5.99 -1.64
N SER A 101 -4.30 -6.16 -1.36
CA SER A 101 -3.34 -6.85 -2.23
C SER A 101 -2.25 -7.52 -1.41
N PRO A 102 -1.47 -8.46 -1.98
CA PRO A 102 -0.33 -9.06 -1.30
C PRO A 102 0.71 -8.02 -0.84
N GLN A 103 0.93 -6.95 -1.64
CA GLN A 103 1.85 -5.88 -1.28
C GLN A 103 1.38 -5.11 -0.04
N VAL A 104 0.09 -4.78 0.03
CA VAL A 104 -0.49 -4.08 1.19
C VAL A 104 -0.54 -4.99 2.41
N THR A 105 -0.83 -6.28 2.22
CA THR A 105 -0.83 -7.27 3.30
C THR A 105 0.57 -7.42 3.92
N LYS A 106 1.61 -7.57 3.09
CA LYS A 106 3.02 -7.60 3.55
C LYS A 106 3.43 -6.33 4.28
N TYR A 107 2.94 -5.16 3.84
CA TYR A 107 3.22 -3.89 4.51
C TYR A 107 2.65 -3.83 5.93
N PHE A 108 1.41 -4.26 6.15
CA PHE A 108 0.84 -4.31 7.50
C PHE A 108 1.44 -5.43 8.35
N GLN A 109 1.80 -6.56 7.73
CA GLN A 109 2.54 -7.63 8.39
C GLN A 109 3.88 -7.12 8.92
N SER A 110 4.69 -6.41 8.11
CA SER A 110 5.99 -5.91 8.55
C SER A 110 5.87 -4.85 9.65
N ILE A 111 4.81 -4.05 9.64
CA ILE A 111 4.47 -3.16 10.77
C ILE A 111 4.24 -3.97 12.04
N TYR A 112 3.42 -5.02 11.99
CA TYR A 112 3.13 -5.84 13.17
C TYR A 112 4.36 -6.62 13.66
N GLU A 113 5.18 -7.14 12.75
CA GLU A 113 6.44 -7.80 13.10
C GLU A 113 7.43 -6.86 13.81
N THR A 114 7.42 -5.57 13.45
CA THR A 114 8.34 -4.58 14.03
C THR A 114 7.83 -3.95 15.33
N TYR A 115 6.52 -3.66 15.41
CA TYR A 115 5.92 -2.85 16.48
C TYR A 115 4.93 -3.61 17.36
N GLY A 116 4.50 -4.82 16.98
CA GLY A 116 3.51 -5.60 17.72
C GLY A 116 4.04 -5.97 19.11
N SER A 117 3.41 -5.42 20.14
CA SER A 117 3.74 -5.74 21.53
C SER A 117 2.92 -6.93 22.05
N LYS A 118 3.29 -7.46 23.22
CA LYS A 118 2.56 -8.58 23.84
C LYS A 118 1.09 -8.20 24.08
N GLY A 119 0.18 -9.04 23.60
CA GLY A 119 -1.27 -8.85 23.76
C GLY A 119 -1.90 -7.96 22.68
N SER A 120 -1.09 -7.30 21.84
CA SER A 120 -1.62 -6.65 20.64
C SER A 120 -2.13 -7.67 19.62
N GLU A 121 -3.02 -7.21 18.74
CA GLU A 121 -3.56 -8.00 17.64
C GLU A 121 -3.83 -7.06 16.46
N LEU A 122 -3.48 -7.46 15.24
CA LEU A 122 -3.74 -6.68 14.03
C LEU A 122 -4.62 -7.48 13.06
N VAL A 123 -5.82 -6.98 12.79
CA VAL A 123 -6.77 -7.57 11.83
C VAL A 123 -6.87 -6.64 10.62
N LEU A 124 -6.39 -7.08 9.46
CA LEU A 124 -6.49 -6.34 8.20
C LEU A 124 -7.69 -6.83 7.38
N VAL A 125 -8.59 -5.92 6.99
CA VAL A 125 -9.78 -6.27 6.19
C VAL A 125 -9.91 -5.42 4.91
N PRO A 126 -10.38 -6.01 3.79
CA PRO A 126 -10.82 -5.23 2.63
C PRO A 126 -12.10 -4.47 2.98
N PHE A 127 -12.17 -3.18 2.65
CA PHE A 127 -13.34 -2.36 2.99
C PHE A 127 -13.43 -1.10 2.14
N ASN A 128 -14.64 -0.81 1.68
CA ASN A 128 -14.97 0.43 0.99
C ASN A 128 -15.93 1.29 1.81
N GLN A 129 -15.41 2.33 2.48
CA GLN A 129 -16.24 3.28 3.24
C GLN A 129 -17.27 4.02 2.39
N GLY A 130 -17.19 4.01 1.05
CA GLY A 130 -18.21 4.56 0.16
C GLY A 130 -19.46 3.67 0.03
N SER A 131 -19.33 2.37 0.33
CA SER A 131 -20.43 1.41 0.35
C SER A 131 -21.15 1.46 1.70
N LYS A 132 -22.48 1.53 1.68
CA LYS A 132 -23.26 1.42 2.94
C LYS A 132 -23.21 -0.02 3.45
N LEU A 133 -23.31 -0.99 2.54
CA LEU A 133 -23.30 -2.42 2.86
C LEU A 133 -22.01 -2.81 3.56
N ASP A 134 -20.87 -2.28 3.10
CA ASP A 134 -19.57 -2.55 3.74
C ASP A 134 -19.52 -1.95 5.15
N VAL A 135 -20.05 -0.74 5.36
CA VAL A 135 -20.10 -0.09 6.69
C VAL A 135 -20.95 -0.90 7.66
N ASP A 136 -22.10 -1.40 7.20
CA ASP A 136 -22.99 -2.25 7.99
C ASP A 136 -22.29 -3.58 8.31
N ALA A 137 -21.74 -4.26 7.29
CA ALA A 137 -21.08 -5.56 7.43
C ALA A 137 -19.79 -5.51 8.26
N LEU A 138 -19.00 -4.43 8.16
CA LEU A 138 -17.77 -4.26 8.93
C LEU A 138 -18.07 -4.18 10.42
N VAL A 139 -19.03 -3.33 10.81
CA VAL A 139 -19.39 -3.17 12.22
C VAL A 139 -20.06 -4.44 12.74
N GLU A 140 -20.89 -5.09 11.93
CA GLU A 140 -21.46 -6.40 12.28
C GLU A 140 -20.35 -7.43 12.55
N TYR A 141 -19.37 -7.57 11.65
CA TYR A 141 -18.25 -8.49 11.81
C TYR A 141 -17.43 -8.24 13.09
N ILE A 142 -17.24 -6.98 13.48
CA ILE A 142 -16.52 -6.63 14.71
C ILE A 142 -17.27 -7.14 15.95
N TYR A 143 -18.59 -6.93 16.01
CA TYR A 143 -19.41 -7.23 17.20
C TYR A 143 -20.05 -8.63 17.21
N ASP A 144 -20.10 -9.34 16.08
CA ASP A 144 -20.68 -10.68 16.00
C ASP A 144 -19.85 -11.68 16.83
N PRO A 145 -20.47 -12.47 17.72
CA PRO A 145 -19.83 -13.59 18.39
C PRO A 145 -19.15 -14.62 17.45
N LYS A 146 -19.61 -14.72 16.20
CA LYS A 146 -18.97 -15.55 15.15
C LYS A 146 -17.89 -14.80 14.36
N GLY A 147 -17.83 -13.48 14.49
CA GLY A 147 -16.81 -12.61 13.93
C GLY A 147 -15.65 -12.41 14.90
N LEU A 148 -15.33 -11.15 15.21
CA LEU A 148 -14.27 -10.84 16.18
C LEU A 148 -14.74 -10.87 17.63
N ASN A 149 -16.05 -10.68 17.87
CA ASN A 149 -16.62 -10.53 19.21
C ASN A 149 -15.92 -9.44 20.05
N TRP A 150 -15.56 -8.32 19.42
CA TRP A 150 -14.93 -7.19 20.07
C TRP A 150 -15.96 -6.12 20.43
N ASP A 151 -15.65 -5.34 21.47
CA ASP A 151 -16.37 -4.13 21.83
C ASP A 151 -15.41 -2.94 21.75
N LEU A 152 -15.66 -2.02 20.81
CA LEU A 152 -14.69 -0.97 20.44
C LEU A 152 -14.52 0.06 21.57
N ASP A 153 -13.28 0.41 21.88
CA ASP A 153 -12.92 1.54 22.75
C ASP A 153 -12.61 2.80 21.94
N PHE A 154 -12.10 2.65 20.71
CA PHE A 154 -11.75 3.78 19.86
C PHE A 154 -12.19 3.57 18.41
N VAL A 155 -12.63 4.64 17.77
CA VAL A 155 -12.94 4.69 16.34
C VAL A 155 -12.19 5.85 15.70
N ILE A 156 -11.33 5.55 14.73
CA ILE A 156 -10.48 6.51 14.03
C ILE A 156 -10.85 6.50 12.54
N PRO A 157 -11.87 7.26 12.11
CA PRO A 157 -12.42 7.20 10.77
C PRO A 157 -11.68 8.13 9.79
N PHE A 158 -10.40 7.85 9.51
CA PHE A 158 -9.54 8.73 8.68
C PHE A 158 -9.62 8.45 7.17
N ALA A 159 -10.54 7.59 6.71
CA ALA A 159 -10.71 7.37 5.27
C ALA A 159 -11.11 8.67 4.54
N ALA A 160 -10.39 8.99 3.48
CA ALA A 160 -10.60 10.18 2.66
C ALA A 160 -10.19 9.92 1.20
N ILE A 161 -10.69 10.75 0.29
CA ILE A 161 -10.28 10.78 -1.12
C ILE A 161 -9.77 12.19 -1.44
N PRO A 162 -8.63 12.35 -2.15
CA PRO A 162 -8.16 13.66 -2.58
C PRO A 162 -9.04 14.23 -3.70
N GLU A 163 -9.51 15.46 -3.54
CA GLU A 163 -10.45 16.14 -4.46
C GLU A 163 -9.83 17.31 -5.25
N ASN A 164 -8.54 17.58 -5.06
CA ASN A 164 -7.81 18.74 -5.57
C ASN A 164 -8.18 19.15 -7.01
N GLY A 165 -8.38 20.46 -7.20
CA GLY A 165 -8.62 21.09 -8.50
C GLY A 165 -10.09 21.15 -8.90
N ARG A 166 -11.02 21.00 -7.95
CA ARG A 166 -12.47 21.11 -8.18
C ARG A 166 -13.01 22.30 -7.40
N GLU A 167 -13.50 23.30 -8.11
CA GLU A 167 -14.23 24.41 -7.52
C GLU A 167 -15.74 24.11 -7.52
N ILE A 168 -16.55 25.08 -7.07
CA ILE A 168 -18.01 24.94 -6.97
C ILE A 168 -18.69 24.67 -8.32
N ASP A 169 -18.04 25.05 -9.44
CA ASP A 169 -18.53 24.86 -10.80
C ASP A 169 -18.26 23.46 -11.37
N SER A 170 -17.40 22.70 -10.72
CA SER A 170 -16.80 21.45 -11.22
C SER A 170 -16.91 20.30 -10.21
N ILE A 171 -17.86 20.41 -9.27
CA ILE A 171 -18.28 19.31 -8.40
C ILE A 171 -18.79 18.17 -9.28
N ASP A 172 -18.05 17.06 -9.29
CA ASP A 172 -18.32 15.87 -10.10
C ASP A 172 -18.70 14.67 -9.23
N SER A 173 -18.89 13.52 -9.87
CA SER A 173 -19.20 12.26 -9.17
C SER A 173 -18.13 11.87 -8.14
N LYS A 174 -16.87 12.26 -8.35
CA LYS A 174 -15.79 11.97 -7.39
C LYS A 174 -16.00 12.78 -6.10
N SER A 175 -16.45 14.03 -6.21
CA SER A 175 -16.74 14.87 -5.06
C SER A 175 -17.94 14.38 -4.25
N GLU A 176 -19.02 13.96 -4.91
CA GLU A 176 -20.17 13.33 -4.22
C GLU A 176 -19.77 12.04 -3.48
N LEU A 177 -18.93 11.21 -4.12
CA LEU A 177 -18.40 9.99 -3.50
C LEU A 177 -17.49 10.31 -2.30
N ALA A 178 -16.60 11.28 -2.43
CA ALA A 178 -15.70 11.71 -1.37
C ALA A 178 -16.48 12.27 -0.17
N HIS A 179 -17.48 13.12 -0.41
CA HIS A 179 -18.38 13.62 0.63
C HIS A 179 -19.13 12.49 1.33
N ARG A 180 -19.64 11.51 0.57
CA ARG A 180 -20.27 10.32 1.14
C ARG A 180 -19.34 9.52 2.04
N ILE A 181 -18.06 9.37 1.67
CA ILE A 181 -17.05 8.67 2.48
C ILE A 181 -16.73 9.43 3.75
N MET A 182 -16.44 10.74 3.63
CA MET A 182 -15.92 11.57 4.72
C MET A 182 -17.00 12.04 5.71
N LEU A 183 -18.28 12.05 5.32
CA LEU A 183 -19.38 12.50 6.16
C LEU A 183 -20.46 11.42 6.32
N THR A 184 -21.25 11.16 5.27
CA THR A 184 -22.49 10.38 5.39
C THR A 184 -22.26 8.98 5.93
N ASN A 185 -21.28 8.25 5.37
CA ASN A 185 -20.97 6.90 5.80
C ASN A 185 -20.13 6.86 7.08
N LEU A 186 -19.40 7.93 7.41
CA LEU A 186 -18.80 8.09 8.74
C LEU A 186 -19.89 8.13 9.81
N LEU A 187 -20.92 8.97 9.63
CA LEU A 187 -22.06 9.04 10.56
C LEU A 187 -22.80 7.69 10.68
N ARG A 188 -22.98 6.97 9.56
CA ARG A 188 -23.59 5.63 9.59
C ARG A 188 -22.73 4.63 10.35
N MET A 189 -21.41 4.66 10.19
CA MET A 189 -20.49 3.80 10.93
C MET A 189 -20.64 4.01 12.44
N LEU A 190 -20.67 5.27 12.89
CA LEU A 190 -20.90 5.61 14.30
C LEU A 190 -22.28 5.14 14.77
N GLY A 191 -23.32 5.37 13.97
CA GLY A 191 -24.68 4.89 14.27
C GLY A 191 -24.77 3.37 14.42
N ASN A 192 -24.03 2.62 13.60
CA ASN A 192 -23.97 1.17 13.68
C ASN A 192 -23.24 0.73 14.96
N VAL A 193 -22.09 1.32 15.28
CA VAL A 193 -21.35 1.02 16.52
C VAL A 193 -22.24 1.24 17.75
N LYS A 194 -22.95 2.38 17.79
CA LYS A 194 -23.92 2.67 18.84
C LYS A 194 -25.01 1.61 18.95
N THR A 195 -25.60 1.22 17.82
CA THR A 195 -26.70 0.24 17.78
C THR A 195 -26.25 -1.12 18.28
N HIS A 196 -25.04 -1.56 17.91
CA HIS A 196 -24.46 -2.81 18.40
C HIS A 196 -24.17 -2.76 19.90
N LYS A 197 -23.51 -1.70 20.41
CA LYS A 197 -23.28 -1.51 21.85
C LYS A 197 -24.58 -1.53 22.65
N GLN A 198 -25.61 -0.84 22.17
CA GLN A 198 -26.93 -0.83 22.80
C GLN A 198 -27.57 -2.24 22.81
N LYS A 199 -27.42 -3.01 21.73
CA LYS A 199 -27.97 -4.38 21.61
C LYS A 199 -27.33 -5.34 22.60
N ILE A 200 -26.03 -5.21 22.87
CA ILE A 200 -25.30 -6.05 23.84
C ILE A 200 -25.37 -5.52 25.27
N GLY A 201 -25.99 -4.34 25.50
CA GLY A 201 -26.07 -3.70 26.81
C GLY A 201 -24.75 -3.13 27.31
N SER A 202 -23.85 -2.71 26.41
CA SER A 202 -22.57 -2.08 26.76
C SER A 202 -22.72 -0.55 26.86
N ASP A 203 -23.34 -0.07 27.95
CA ASP A 203 -23.57 1.35 28.23
C ASP A 203 -22.52 1.98 29.18
N THR A 204 -21.61 1.17 29.72
CA THR A 204 -20.50 1.62 30.59
C THR A 204 -19.12 1.60 29.91
N ARG A 205 -19.05 1.23 28.63
CA ARG A 205 -17.81 1.20 27.82
C ARG A 205 -18.00 1.97 26.52
N PRO A 206 -18.06 3.31 26.56
CA PRO A 206 -18.23 4.10 25.35
C PRO A 206 -16.99 4.05 24.45
N ALA A 207 -17.20 4.11 23.14
CA ALA A 207 -16.10 4.23 22.17
C ALA A 207 -15.77 5.70 21.92
N GLN A 208 -14.51 6.11 22.14
CA GLN A 208 -14.06 7.46 21.80
C GLN A 208 -13.80 7.54 20.28
N VAL A 209 -14.45 8.50 19.63
CA VAL A 209 -14.30 8.78 18.21
C VAL A 209 -13.32 9.92 18.04
N ILE A 210 -12.18 9.64 17.38
CA ILE A 210 -11.21 10.68 17.00
C ILE A 210 -11.66 11.26 15.67
N LEU A 211 -12.45 12.33 15.70
CA LEU A 211 -12.95 12.95 14.47
C LEU A 211 -11.83 13.71 13.77
N PRO A 212 -11.53 13.40 12.49
CA PRO A 212 -10.54 14.15 11.72
C PRO A 212 -11.17 15.45 11.21
N LEU A 213 -11.13 16.50 12.03
CA LEU A 213 -11.55 17.84 11.67
C LEU A 213 -10.44 18.56 10.91
N SER A 214 -10.80 19.69 10.30
CA SER A 214 -9.90 20.48 9.45
C SER A 214 -9.99 21.95 9.83
N PRO A 215 -8.86 22.68 9.86
CA PRO A 215 -8.87 24.13 10.01
C PRO A 215 -9.33 24.84 8.72
N ASN A 216 -9.30 24.12 7.59
CA ASN A 216 -9.74 24.61 6.28
C ASN A 216 -11.23 24.28 6.05
N HIS A 217 -12.06 25.32 6.04
CA HIS A 217 -13.47 25.28 5.65
C HIS A 217 -13.72 26.10 4.38
N GLY A 218 -12.91 25.87 3.34
CA GLY A 218 -12.96 26.62 2.08
C GLY A 218 -11.97 27.78 1.99
N THR A 219 -10.97 27.84 2.87
CA THR A 219 -9.93 28.88 2.88
C THR A 219 -8.83 28.65 1.84
N PHE A 220 -8.59 27.40 1.44
CA PHE A 220 -7.63 27.06 0.37
C PHE A 220 -8.26 27.15 -1.02
N GLY A 221 -9.51 26.70 -1.17
CA GLY A 221 -10.24 26.71 -2.44
C GLY A 221 -9.85 25.55 -3.37
N ALA A 222 -10.72 25.26 -4.33
CA ALA A 222 -10.58 24.13 -5.27
C ALA A 222 -10.43 22.74 -4.62
N ASP A 223 -11.02 22.56 -3.43
CA ASP A 223 -10.95 21.33 -2.63
C ASP A 223 -12.19 20.42 -2.78
N GLY A 224 -13.03 20.66 -3.80
CA GLY A 224 -14.29 19.92 -3.99
C GLY A 224 -15.23 20.08 -2.81
N LEU A 225 -15.78 18.98 -2.30
CA LEU A 225 -16.68 18.95 -1.13
C LEU A 225 -15.95 18.68 0.20
N TYR A 226 -14.64 18.86 0.25
CA TYR A 226 -13.83 18.61 1.44
C TYR A 226 -14.23 19.52 2.61
N GLY A 227 -14.34 20.83 2.38
CA GLY A 227 -14.68 21.82 3.41
C GLY A 227 -16.04 21.52 4.04
N GLU A 228 -17.03 21.25 3.20
CA GLU A 228 -18.41 20.88 3.57
C GLU A 228 -18.43 19.59 4.38
N SER A 229 -17.63 18.59 3.99
CA SER A 229 -17.51 17.33 4.73
C SER A 229 -16.97 17.56 6.14
N LYS A 230 -15.89 18.33 6.26
CA LYS A 230 -15.17 18.54 7.52
C LYS A 230 -15.93 19.43 8.49
N ILE A 231 -16.52 20.52 8.02
CA ILE A 231 -17.34 21.40 8.88
C ILE A 231 -18.60 20.69 9.37
N SER A 232 -19.21 19.84 8.55
CA SER A 232 -20.42 19.10 8.93
C SER A 232 -20.18 18.12 10.08
N LEU A 233 -18.95 17.59 10.24
CA LEU A 233 -18.61 16.70 11.35
C LEU A 233 -18.67 17.41 12.71
N GLU A 234 -18.49 18.73 12.75
CA GLU A 234 -18.55 19.51 14.00
C GLU A 234 -19.96 19.52 14.62
N THR A 235 -20.99 19.20 13.84
CA THR A 235 -22.34 19.03 14.37
C THR A 235 -22.41 17.93 15.43
N LEU A 236 -21.50 16.94 15.40
CA LEU A 236 -21.43 15.86 16.38
C LEU A 236 -21.14 16.36 17.80
N PHE A 237 -20.45 17.49 17.96
CA PHE A 237 -20.24 18.11 19.27
C PHE A 237 -21.56 18.46 19.96
N ASN A 238 -22.54 18.93 19.21
CA ASN A 238 -23.86 19.28 19.73
C ASN A 238 -24.77 18.05 19.81
N ARG A 239 -24.71 17.17 18.80
CA ARG A 239 -25.54 15.95 18.75
C ARG A 239 -25.24 14.99 19.91
N TRP A 240 -24.02 15.01 20.45
CA TRP A 240 -23.68 14.25 21.67
C TRP A 240 -24.57 14.63 22.86
N TYR A 241 -24.95 15.91 22.99
CA TYR A 241 -25.87 16.38 24.04
C TYR A 241 -27.34 16.20 23.69
N SER A 242 -27.71 16.44 22.43
CA SER A 242 -29.12 16.50 22.03
C SER A 242 -29.74 15.13 21.70
N GLU A 243 -28.93 14.09 21.54
CA GLU A 243 -29.37 12.75 21.14
C GLU A 243 -28.98 11.67 22.17
N SER A 244 -29.57 10.49 22.06
CA SER A 244 -29.45 9.40 23.04
C SER A 244 -28.31 8.42 22.74
N TRP A 245 -27.09 8.94 22.55
CA TRP A 245 -25.92 8.10 22.25
C TRP A 245 -24.63 8.42 23.00
N SER A 246 -24.63 9.43 23.88
CA SER A 246 -23.47 9.83 24.69
C SER A 246 -22.88 8.70 25.54
N ASN A 247 -23.71 7.80 26.06
CA ASN A 247 -23.27 6.63 26.84
C ASN A 247 -22.50 5.58 25.99
N TYR A 248 -22.59 5.64 24.66
CA TYR A 248 -21.99 4.64 23.77
C TYR A 248 -20.83 5.19 22.94
N LEU A 249 -20.83 6.50 22.66
CA LEU A 249 -19.81 7.15 21.85
C LEU A 249 -19.39 8.47 22.50
N LEU A 250 -18.08 8.69 22.58
CA LEU A 250 -17.49 9.96 23.00
C LEU A 250 -16.90 10.68 21.79
N ILE A 251 -16.88 12.00 21.80
CA ILE A 251 -16.36 12.79 20.67
C ILE A 251 -15.09 13.53 21.10
N ALA A 252 -13.97 13.21 20.43
CA ALA A 252 -12.74 13.97 20.46
C ALA A 252 -12.47 14.49 19.04
N GLY A 253 -12.77 15.78 18.80
CA GLY A 253 -12.50 16.39 17.51
C GLY A 253 -11.07 16.90 17.42
N ALA A 254 -10.28 16.26 16.57
CA ALA A 254 -8.91 16.66 16.29
C ALA A 254 -8.89 17.54 15.03
N VAL A 255 -8.66 18.85 15.20
CA VAL A 255 -8.42 19.78 14.09
C VAL A 255 -6.97 19.60 13.64
N ILE A 256 -6.78 18.71 12.66
CA ILE A 256 -5.46 18.28 12.23
C ILE A 256 -4.82 19.37 11.37
N GLY A 257 -3.66 19.85 11.79
CA GLY A 257 -2.87 20.84 11.07
C GLY A 257 -2.09 20.30 9.88
N TRP A 258 -1.26 21.18 9.32
CA TRP A 258 -0.43 20.87 8.16
C TRP A 258 0.58 19.77 8.46
N THR A 259 0.33 18.59 7.90
CA THR A 259 1.16 17.40 8.13
C THR A 259 1.94 17.01 6.88
N ARG A 260 3.25 17.24 6.92
CA ARG A 260 4.22 16.92 5.86
C ARG A 260 4.36 15.42 5.66
N GLY A 261 4.65 15.03 4.42
CA GLY A 261 4.95 13.63 4.06
C GLY A 261 3.74 12.72 3.90
N THR A 262 2.52 13.23 4.12
CA THR A 262 1.29 12.49 3.82
C THR A 262 1.00 12.51 2.33
N GLY A 263 0.37 11.44 1.80
CA GLY A 263 -0.06 11.39 0.40
C GLY A 263 -0.91 12.61 -0.02
N LEU A 264 -1.80 13.08 0.86
CA LEU A 264 -2.68 14.23 0.63
C LEU A 264 -1.93 15.56 0.50
N MET A 265 -0.90 15.78 1.34
CA MET A 265 -0.18 17.07 1.44
C MET A 265 1.21 17.05 0.78
N SER A 266 1.59 15.99 0.08
CA SER A 266 2.91 15.83 -0.53
C SER A 266 3.32 17.00 -1.44
N ALA A 267 2.40 17.51 -2.27
CA ALA A 267 2.64 18.67 -3.15
C ALA A 267 2.85 19.99 -2.37
N ASN A 268 2.37 20.03 -1.13
CA ASN A 268 2.47 21.18 -0.25
C ASN A 268 3.77 21.17 0.58
N ASN A 269 4.54 20.07 0.58
CA ASN A 269 5.82 20.00 1.27
C ASN A 269 6.80 21.09 0.82
N MET A 270 6.78 21.48 -0.46
CA MET A 270 7.73 22.46 -1.02
C MET A 270 7.61 23.85 -0.38
N VAL A 271 6.43 24.23 0.11
CA VAL A 271 6.18 25.55 0.72
C VAL A 271 6.19 25.51 2.24
N ALA A 272 6.33 24.32 2.84
CA ALA A 272 6.20 24.16 4.29
C ALA A 272 7.23 24.99 5.07
N GLU A 273 8.49 25.02 4.63
CA GLU A 273 9.54 25.86 5.25
C GLU A 273 9.18 27.36 5.19
N GLY A 274 8.67 27.83 4.05
CA GLY A 274 8.25 29.23 3.91
C GLY A 274 7.05 29.58 4.79
N ILE A 275 6.14 28.63 5.05
CA ILE A 275 5.02 28.80 5.98
C ILE A 275 5.49 28.82 7.44
N GLU A 276 6.46 27.98 7.82
CA GLU A 276 7.05 27.99 9.18
C GLU A 276 7.81 29.30 9.45
N ALA A 277 8.43 29.90 8.44
CA ALA A 277 9.11 31.19 8.56
C ALA A 277 8.18 32.34 9.00
N LEU A 278 6.85 32.18 8.86
CA LEU A 278 5.85 33.13 9.34
C LEU A 278 5.53 32.97 10.85
N GLY A 279 6.23 32.08 11.56
CA GLY A 279 6.02 31.83 12.99
C GLY A 279 4.97 30.76 13.29
N THR A 280 4.62 29.94 12.30
CA THR A 280 3.74 28.76 12.48
C THR A 280 4.56 27.48 12.56
N ARG A 281 3.89 26.36 12.89
CA ARG A 281 4.52 25.04 12.96
C ARG A 281 3.81 24.05 12.04
N THR A 282 4.57 23.38 11.18
CA THR A 282 4.10 22.18 10.48
C THR A 282 4.57 20.93 11.22
N PHE A 283 3.90 19.81 10.98
CA PHE A 283 4.18 18.54 11.66
C PHE A 283 4.60 17.48 10.64
N SER A 284 5.46 16.56 11.06
CA SER A 284 5.64 15.26 10.42
C SER A 284 4.47 14.33 10.76
N SER A 285 4.30 13.24 10.00
CA SER A 285 3.30 12.20 10.31
C SER A 285 3.49 11.60 11.71
N ILE A 286 4.74 11.46 12.16
CA ILE A 286 5.07 10.95 13.50
C ILE A 286 4.66 11.95 14.59
N GLU A 287 5.00 13.25 14.44
CA GLU A 287 4.58 14.29 15.39
C GLU A 287 3.05 14.39 15.47
N MET A 288 2.35 14.36 14.33
CA MET A 288 0.88 14.41 14.32
C MET A 288 0.26 13.15 14.93
N SER A 289 0.84 11.98 14.68
CA SER A 289 0.43 10.73 15.33
C SER A 289 0.59 10.81 16.85
N PHE A 290 1.71 11.34 17.34
CA PHE A 290 1.94 11.54 18.77
C PHE A 290 0.87 12.45 19.40
N ASN A 291 0.54 13.57 18.72
CA ASN A 291 -0.52 14.47 19.18
C ASN A 291 -1.88 13.76 19.26
N ILE A 292 -2.23 12.97 18.24
CA ILE A 292 -3.51 12.23 18.20
C ILE A 292 -3.56 11.15 19.27
N LEU A 293 -2.48 10.38 19.47
CA LEU A 293 -2.40 9.37 20.53
C LEU A 293 -2.54 10.00 21.92
N GLY A 294 -2.11 11.25 22.10
CA GLY A 294 -2.36 12.02 23.33
C GLY A 294 -3.85 12.19 23.66
N LEU A 295 -4.72 12.29 22.65
CA LEU A 295 -6.18 12.39 22.86
C LEU A 295 -6.80 11.08 23.35
N MET A 296 -6.07 9.97 23.18
CA MET A 296 -6.48 8.63 23.61
C MET A 296 -5.95 8.28 25.00
N HIS A 297 -5.23 9.19 25.67
CA HIS A 297 -4.77 9.02 27.03
C HIS A 297 -5.96 8.93 28.00
N PRO A 298 -5.90 8.09 29.06
CA PRO A 298 -6.99 7.92 30.01
C PRO A 298 -7.58 9.24 30.55
N SER A 299 -6.73 10.22 30.88
CA SER A 299 -7.18 11.54 31.36
C SER A 299 -8.03 12.31 30.33
N ILE A 300 -7.70 12.22 29.04
CA ILE A 300 -8.49 12.88 27.99
C ILE A 300 -9.75 12.07 27.66
N VAL A 301 -9.68 10.74 27.75
CA VAL A 301 -10.85 9.87 27.61
C VAL A 301 -11.87 10.16 28.71
N GLU A 302 -11.43 10.35 29.96
CA GLU A 302 -12.30 10.74 31.08
C GLU A 302 -12.94 12.11 30.85
N LEU A 303 -12.18 13.09 30.34
CA LEU A 303 -12.75 14.39 29.93
C LEU A 303 -13.83 14.20 28.85
N CYS A 304 -13.58 13.35 27.85
CA CYS A 304 -14.54 13.06 26.78
C CYS A 304 -15.83 12.37 27.26
N GLN A 305 -15.83 11.74 28.44
CA GLN A 305 -17.04 11.18 29.05
C GLN A 305 -17.94 12.27 29.66
N ILE A 306 -17.35 13.40 30.05
CA ILE A 306 -18.06 14.52 30.66
C ILE A 306 -18.57 15.49 29.59
N GLU A 307 -17.68 15.88 28.67
CA GLU A 307 -17.99 16.79 27.57
C GLU A 307 -17.16 16.45 26.32
N PRO A 308 -17.68 16.68 25.10
CA PRO A 308 -16.90 16.55 23.89
C PRO A 308 -15.66 17.45 23.88
N VAL A 309 -14.52 16.90 23.46
CA VAL A 309 -13.23 17.62 23.45
C VAL A 309 -12.93 18.16 22.06
N TRP A 310 -12.65 19.46 21.98
CA TRP A 310 -12.13 20.11 20.78
C TRP A 310 -10.62 20.32 20.92
N ALA A 311 -9.84 19.59 20.13
CA ALA A 311 -8.38 19.67 20.12
C ALA A 311 -7.88 20.38 18.85
N ASP A 312 -7.31 21.57 19.03
CA ASP A 312 -6.65 22.32 17.97
C ASP A 312 -5.20 21.85 17.85
N LEU A 313 -4.93 21.05 16.82
CA LEU A 313 -3.61 20.50 16.50
C LEU A 313 -3.05 21.18 15.25
N ASN A 314 -3.39 22.45 15.03
CA ASN A 314 -3.17 23.15 13.76
C ASN A 314 -1.76 23.73 13.61
N GLY A 315 -1.05 23.99 14.72
CA GLY A 315 0.28 24.60 14.67
C GLY A 315 0.26 26.12 14.44
N GLY A 316 -0.84 26.79 14.80
CA GLY A 316 -0.96 28.25 14.73
C GLY A 316 -1.29 28.81 13.34
N LEU A 317 -1.65 27.96 12.36
CA LEU A 317 -2.01 28.43 11.01
C LEU A 317 -3.26 29.33 11.00
N GLN A 318 -4.11 29.27 12.02
CA GLN A 318 -5.25 30.17 12.20
C GLN A 318 -4.86 31.66 12.29
N PHE A 319 -3.60 31.96 12.62
CA PHE A 319 -3.11 33.33 12.67
C PHE A 319 -2.59 33.85 11.33
N VAL A 320 -2.44 32.97 10.33
CA VAL A 320 -2.00 33.35 8.99
C VAL A 320 -3.22 33.68 8.14
N THR A 321 -3.43 34.97 7.90
CA THR A 321 -4.47 35.45 6.99
C THR A 321 -4.12 35.12 5.53
N ASN A 322 -5.12 34.78 4.72
CA ASN A 322 -4.98 34.46 3.29
C ASN A 322 -3.91 33.39 3.01
N LEU A 323 -3.92 32.29 3.79
CA LEU A 323 -2.96 31.19 3.68
C LEU A 323 -2.78 30.67 2.24
N GLN A 324 -3.84 30.68 1.43
CA GLN A 324 -3.75 30.27 0.03
C GLN A 324 -2.91 31.22 -0.83
N GLU A 325 -3.08 32.53 -0.68
CA GLU A 325 -2.30 33.52 -1.44
C GLU A 325 -0.83 33.44 -1.07
N VAL A 326 -0.55 33.29 0.23
CA VAL A 326 0.80 33.09 0.77
C VAL A 326 1.43 31.82 0.19
N SER A 327 0.70 30.70 0.24
CA SER A 327 1.15 29.41 -0.31
C SER A 327 1.40 29.49 -1.82
N ALA A 328 0.49 30.13 -2.58
CA ALA A 328 0.63 30.33 -4.02
C ALA A 328 1.83 31.21 -4.37
N LYS A 329 2.06 32.29 -3.61
CA LYS A 329 3.21 33.18 -3.77
C LYS A 329 4.52 32.44 -3.53
N LEU A 330 4.65 31.71 -2.41
CA LEU A 330 5.84 30.90 -2.10
C LEU A 330 6.09 29.86 -3.20
N ARG A 331 5.04 29.18 -3.66
CA ARG A 331 5.14 28.21 -4.75
C ARG A 331 5.62 28.85 -6.05
N LYS A 332 5.12 30.04 -6.39
CA LYS A 332 5.53 30.80 -7.57
C LYS A 332 7.00 31.20 -7.47
N GLU A 333 7.42 31.77 -6.35
CA GLU A 333 8.80 32.21 -6.13
C GLU A 333 9.81 31.04 -6.25
N ILE A 334 9.49 29.89 -5.68
CA ILE A 334 10.33 28.68 -5.78
C ILE A 334 10.42 28.21 -7.23
N ARG A 335 9.29 28.13 -7.96
CA ARG A 335 9.26 27.68 -9.35
C ARG A 335 10.00 28.65 -10.27
N GLU A 336 9.73 29.93 -10.14
CA GLU A 336 10.36 30.99 -10.93
C GLU A 336 11.88 31.01 -10.71
N THR A 337 12.33 30.93 -9.46
CA THR A 337 13.77 30.83 -9.15
C THR A 337 14.40 29.58 -9.76
N ALA A 338 13.72 28.44 -9.70
CA ALA A 338 14.21 27.19 -10.29
C ALA A 338 14.24 27.24 -11.83
N GLU A 339 13.23 27.82 -12.46
CA GLU A 339 13.15 27.99 -13.92
C GLU A 339 14.22 28.95 -14.43
N ILE A 340 14.40 30.10 -13.79
CA ILE A 340 15.47 31.06 -14.12
C ILE A 340 16.83 30.39 -13.99
N ARG A 341 17.10 29.66 -12.89
CA ARG A 341 18.39 28.96 -12.71
C ARG A 341 18.62 27.88 -13.77
N ARG A 342 17.61 27.10 -14.13
CA ARG A 342 17.71 26.10 -15.21
C ARG A 342 17.93 26.74 -16.57
N ALA A 343 17.25 27.84 -16.86
CA ALA A 343 17.44 28.58 -18.11
C ALA A 343 18.85 29.16 -18.20
N ILE A 344 19.36 29.77 -17.13
CA ILE A 344 20.74 30.28 -17.05
C ILE A 344 21.76 29.13 -17.25
N ASP A 345 21.56 27.99 -16.61
CA ASP A 345 22.45 26.83 -16.77
C ASP A 345 22.44 26.29 -18.21
N ALA A 346 21.26 26.18 -18.83
CA ALA A 346 21.12 25.74 -20.21
C ALA A 346 21.75 26.74 -21.21
N GLU A 347 21.53 28.04 -21.03
CA GLU A 347 22.16 29.10 -21.85
C GLU A 347 23.68 29.10 -21.67
N ASN A 348 24.18 29.04 -20.43
CA ASN A 348 25.62 28.94 -20.16
C ASN A 348 26.24 27.71 -20.84
N ALA A 349 25.54 26.57 -20.84
CA ALA A 349 26.01 25.38 -21.55
C ALA A 349 26.06 25.57 -23.07
N LEU A 350 25.07 26.26 -23.65
CA LEU A 350 25.06 26.61 -25.08
C LEU A 350 26.15 27.63 -25.44
N ASP A 351 26.32 28.69 -24.64
CA ASP A 351 27.37 29.69 -24.80
C ASP A 351 28.74 29.05 -24.72
N PHE A 352 28.96 28.16 -23.74
CA PHE A 352 30.19 27.39 -23.63
C PHE A 352 30.44 26.55 -24.89
N LYS A 353 29.41 25.89 -25.42
CA LYS A 353 29.49 25.12 -26.66
C LYS A 353 29.83 25.98 -27.88
N ILE A 354 29.28 27.20 -27.97
CA ILE A 354 29.54 28.14 -29.09
C ILE A 354 30.96 28.71 -29.01
N VAL A 355 31.40 29.14 -27.82
CA VAL A 355 32.70 29.79 -27.62
C VAL A 355 33.87 28.81 -27.74
N PHE A 356 33.75 27.62 -27.13
CA PHE A 356 34.84 26.65 -27.04
C PHE A 356 34.70 25.45 -28.00
N GLY A 357 33.58 25.36 -28.71
CA GLY A 357 33.28 24.28 -29.64
C GLY A 357 32.79 22.98 -28.98
N GLU A 358 32.26 22.05 -29.80
CA GLU A 358 31.68 20.79 -29.29
C GLU A 358 32.71 19.90 -28.58
N GLU A 359 33.98 19.95 -28.98
CA GLU A 359 35.02 19.10 -28.38
C GLU A 359 35.35 19.52 -26.95
N ALA A 360 35.35 20.82 -26.65
CA ALA A 360 35.56 21.33 -25.31
C ALA A 360 34.39 20.95 -24.38
N GLU A 361 33.15 21.03 -24.89
CA GLU A 361 31.96 20.61 -24.15
C GLU A 361 31.99 19.10 -23.82
N ARG A 362 32.39 18.26 -24.78
CA ARG A 362 32.55 16.80 -24.56
C ARG A 362 33.60 16.47 -23.50
N LYS A 363 34.69 17.24 -23.42
CA LYS A 363 35.74 17.07 -22.39
C LYS A 363 35.29 17.54 -21.01
N HIS A 364 34.36 18.50 -20.95
CA HIS A 364 33.88 19.08 -19.69
C HIS A 364 32.71 18.28 -19.08
N LYS A 365 31.94 17.56 -19.90
CA LYS A 365 30.88 16.67 -19.40
C LYS A 365 31.50 15.44 -18.73
N PRO A 366 31.14 15.14 -17.47
CA PRO A 366 31.61 13.93 -16.82
C PRO A 366 31.10 12.70 -17.58
N HIS A 367 32.01 11.77 -17.88
CA HIS A 367 31.64 10.52 -18.54
C HIS A 367 30.92 9.61 -17.54
N LYS A 368 29.62 9.40 -17.74
CA LYS A 368 28.81 8.50 -16.90
C LYS A 368 29.01 7.07 -17.37
N ILE A 369 29.71 6.27 -16.56
CA ILE A 369 29.90 4.84 -16.82
C ILE A 369 28.56 4.14 -16.58
N THR A 370 28.08 3.40 -17.58
CA THR A 370 26.89 2.56 -17.45
C THR A 370 27.26 1.19 -16.89
N PRO A 371 26.55 0.70 -15.86
CA PRO A 371 26.82 -0.62 -15.31
C PRO A 371 26.48 -1.69 -16.34
N ARG A 372 27.37 -2.68 -16.47
CA ARG A 372 27.14 -3.93 -17.20
C ARG A 372 27.18 -5.07 -16.21
N ALA A 373 26.38 -6.10 -16.46
CA ALA A 373 26.37 -7.25 -15.60
C ALA A 373 27.65 -8.06 -15.80
N ASN A 374 28.19 -8.56 -14.70
CA ASN A 374 29.32 -9.48 -14.74
C ASN A 374 28.95 -10.75 -13.97
N MET A 375 28.55 -11.78 -14.72
CA MET A 375 28.17 -13.08 -14.17
C MET A 375 29.37 -13.73 -13.49
N LYS A 376 29.35 -13.74 -12.16
CA LYS A 376 30.36 -14.41 -11.34
C LYS A 376 29.89 -15.80 -10.95
N PHE A 377 30.76 -16.79 -11.16
CA PHE A 377 30.56 -18.16 -10.71
C PHE A 377 31.40 -18.37 -9.46
N ASP A 378 31.00 -17.69 -8.38
CA ASP A 378 31.79 -17.65 -7.15
C ASP A 378 31.76 -19.02 -6.44
N PHE A 379 32.95 -19.51 -6.12
CA PHE A 379 33.12 -20.68 -5.27
C PHE A 379 32.99 -20.27 -3.80
N PRO A 380 32.72 -21.22 -2.88
CA PRO A 380 32.72 -20.94 -1.45
C PRO A 380 34.00 -20.21 -1.02
N THR A 381 33.84 -19.12 -0.27
CA THR A 381 34.99 -18.31 0.16
C THR A 381 35.87 -19.10 1.12
N LEU A 382 37.13 -19.34 0.72
CA LEU A 382 38.10 -20.05 1.54
C LEU A 382 38.69 -19.09 2.59
N LYS A 383 38.51 -19.43 3.87
CA LYS A 383 39.15 -18.69 4.98
C LYS A 383 40.65 -18.95 5.00
N SER A 384 41.43 -18.01 5.55
CA SER A 384 42.87 -18.21 5.73
C SER A 384 43.14 -19.36 6.70
N TYR A 385 44.20 -20.13 6.45
CA TYR A 385 44.57 -21.26 7.30
C TYR A 385 44.78 -20.84 8.77
N GLU A 386 45.30 -19.63 9.01
CA GLU A 386 45.50 -19.11 10.37
C GLU A 386 44.20 -18.90 11.15
N SER A 387 43.12 -18.49 10.48
CA SER A 387 41.81 -18.33 11.12
C SER A 387 41.22 -19.66 11.62
N LEU A 388 41.71 -20.79 11.09
CA LEU A 388 41.28 -22.13 11.43
C LEU A 388 42.14 -22.77 12.53
N LYS A 389 43.10 -22.06 13.12
CA LYS A 389 44.00 -22.61 14.18
C LYS A 389 43.24 -23.19 15.38
N HIS A 390 42.06 -22.67 15.72
CA HIS A 390 41.23 -23.21 16.81
C HIS A 390 40.76 -24.67 16.56
N LEU A 391 40.78 -25.13 15.31
CA LEU A 391 40.40 -26.49 14.91
C LEU A 391 41.59 -27.44 14.79
N SER A 392 42.79 -27.03 15.21
CA SER A 392 44.03 -27.83 15.06
C SER A 392 43.94 -29.22 15.71
N HIS A 393 43.09 -29.38 16.72
CA HIS A 393 42.86 -30.65 17.41
C HIS A 393 42.25 -31.73 16.50
N LEU A 394 41.58 -31.37 15.40
CA LEU A 394 40.98 -32.30 14.42
C LEU A 394 41.99 -32.83 13.40
N LYS A 395 43.23 -32.32 13.39
CA LYS A 395 44.22 -32.66 12.38
C LYS A 395 44.60 -34.15 12.46
N GLY A 396 44.32 -34.89 11.40
CA GLY A 396 44.65 -36.32 11.29
C GLY A 396 43.70 -37.25 12.07
N MET A 397 42.59 -36.73 12.61
CA MET A 397 41.59 -37.55 13.32
C MET A 397 40.61 -38.27 12.39
N LEU A 398 40.48 -37.80 11.15
CA LEU A 398 39.51 -38.29 10.18
C LEU A 398 40.22 -38.96 9.01
N ASP A 399 39.74 -40.13 8.61
CA ASP A 399 40.07 -40.74 7.33
C ASP A 399 39.29 -40.00 6.22
N LEU A 400 39.99 -39.16 5.47
CA LEU A 400 39.38 -38.31 4.43
C LEU A 400 38.80 -39.14 3.27
N GLU A 401 39.20 -40.40 3.09
CA GLU A 401 38.60 -41.27 2.07
C GLU A 401 37.17 -41.69 2.42
N GLN A 402 36.81 -41.63 3.71
CA GLN A 402 35.47 -41.96 4.21
C GLN A 402 34.61 -40.72 4.49
N VAL A 403 35.16 -39.51 4.29
CA VAL A 403 34.43 -38.26 4.48
C VAL A 403 33.72 -37.90 3.18
N ILE A 404 32.40 -37.98 3.20
CA ILE A 404 31.57 -37.55 2.07
C ILE A 404 31.47 -36.02 2.06
N VAL A 405 31.76 -35.42 0.92
CA VAL A 405 31.72 -33.97 0.70
C VAL A 405 30.86 -33.62 -0.52
N VAL A 406 30.16 -32.49 -0.46
CA VAL A 406 29.43 -31.94 -1.60
C VAL A 406 30.34 -31.00 -2.37
N THR A 407 30.68 -31.34 -3.61
CA THR A 407 31.62 -30.58 -4.45
C THR A 407 30.92 -29.70 -5.48
N GLY A 408 29.61 -29.83 -5.65
CA GLY A 408 28.79 -29.01 -6.55
C GLY A 408 27.30 -29.27 -6.35
N PHE A 409 26.49 -28.32 -6.79
CA PHE A 409 25.04 -28.42 -6.78
C PHE A 409 24.45 -27.67 -7.99
N GLY A 410 23.25 -28.05 -8.39
CA GLY A 410 22.50 -27.41 -9.45
C GLY A 410 21.04 -27.83 -9.36
N GLU A 411 20.14 -26.99 -9.85
CA GLU A 411 18.71 -27.26 -9.86
C GLU A 411 18.08 -26.63 -11.10
N VAL A 412 16.89 -27.11 -11.44
CA VAL A 412 15.94 -26.43 -12.31
C VAL A 412 14.63 -26.37 -11.53
N SER A 413 14.15 -25.15 -11.28
CA SER A 413 13.03 -24.87 -10.40
C SER A 413 12.10 -23.81 -11.02
N PRO A 414 10.92 -23.53 -10.41
CA PRO A 414 10.06 -22.43 -10.86
C PRO A 414 10.76 -21.06 -10.90
N TRP A 415 11.90 -20.91 -10.21
CA TRP A 415 12.72 -19.71 -10.19
C TRP A 415 14.00 -19.83 -11.02
N GLY A 416 14.06 -20.75 -11.98
CA GLY A 416 15.22 -20.95 -12.84
C GLY A 416 16.22 -21.93 -12.24
N ASN A 417 17.45 -21.51 -12.01
CA ASN A 417 18.50 -22.34 -11.41
C ASN A 417 18.83 -21.90 -9.97
N ALA A 418 19.81 -22.55 -9.35
CA ALA A 418 20.10 -22.33 -7.95
C ALA A 418 20.58 -20.91 -7.62
N ARG A 419 21.18 -20.18 -8.58
CA ARG A 419 21.60 -18.77 -8.41
C ARG A 419 20.41 -17.84 -8.40
N THR A 420 19.55 -17.93 -9.41
CA THR A 420 18.35 -17.10 -9.54
C THR A 420 17.36 -17.38 -8.40
N ARG A 421 17.19 -18.66 -8.03
CA ARG A 421 16.40 -19.02 -6.85
C ARG A 421 17.02 -18.48 -5.55
N TRP A 422 18.35 -18.47 -5.42
CA TRP A 422 19.02 -17.87 -4.24
C TRP A 422 18.72 -16.40 -4.08
N GLU A 423 18.76 -15.63 -5.18
CA GLU A 423 18.45 -14.22 -5.12
C GLU A 423 17.01 -13.96 -4.66
N MET A 424 16.06 -14.70 -5.24
CA MET A 424 14.66 -14.54 -4.90
C MET A 424 14.34 -15.01 -3.47
N GLU A 425 15.00 -16.05 -2.97
CA GLU A 425 14.82 -16.55 -1.61
C GLU A 425 15.48 -15.64 -0.56
N ALA A 426 16.69 -15.17 -0.80
CA ALA A 426 17.47 -14.41 0.17
C ALA A 426 17.16 -12.90 0.16
N TYR A 427 16.93 -12.32 -1.02
CA TYR A 427 16.76 -10.87 -1.20
C TYR A 427 15.36 -10.47 -1.66
N GLY A 428 14.60 -11.40 -2.25
CA GLY A 428 13.22 -11.14 -2.70
C GLY A 428 13.12 -10.32 -4.00
N GLU A 429 14.24 -10.05 -4.65
CA GLU A 429 14.32 -9.40 -5.96
C GLU A 429 15.54 -9.92 -6.74
N PHE A 430 15.52 -9.75 -8.06
CA PHE A 430 16.65 -10.09 -8.91
C PHE A 430 17.66 -8.95 -9.00
N SER A 431 18.94 -9.31 -8.97
CA SER A 431 20.03 -8.43 -9.38
C SER A 431 20.00 -8.19 -10.90
N LEU A 432 20.90 -7.35 -11.41
CA LEU A 432 21.04 -7.19 -12.86
C LEU A 432 21.46 -8.51 -13.52
N GLU A 433 22.40 -9.21 -12.87
CA GLU A 433 22.86 -10.55 -13.22
C GLU A 433 21.69 -11.54 -13.20
N GLY A 434 20.93 -11.61 -12.11
CA GLY A 434 19.78 -12.51 -12.00
C GLY A 434 18.72 -12.26 -13.08
N CYS A 435 18.40 -10.99 -13.37
CA CYS A 435 17.48 -10.63 -14.44
C CYS A 435 17.97 -11.07 -15.82
N ILE A 436 19.26 -10.91 -16.12
CA ILE A 436 19.84 -11.33 -17.41
C ILE A 436 19.85 -12.85 -17.53
N GLU A 437 20.19 -13.55 -16.45
CA GLU A 437 20.18 -15.01 -16.42
C GLU A 437 18.77 -15.56 -16.65
N MET A 438 17.76 -15.00 -15.97
CA MET A 438 16.35 -15.36 -16.19
C MET A 438 15.87 -14.99 -17.59
N ALA A 439 16.17 -13.79 -18.08
CA ALA A 439 15.80 -13.37 -19.44
C ALA A 439 16.41 -14.27 -20.51
N TRP A 440 17.62 -14.79 -20.28
CA TRP A 440 18.27 -15.75 -21.15
C TRP A 440 17.62 -17.14 -21.06
N ILE A 441 17.37 -17.66 -19.85
CA ILE A 441 16.69 -18.96 -19.64
C ILE A 441 15.30 -18.96 -20.28
N MET A 442 14.53 -17.87 -20.12
CA MET A 442 13.18 -17.73 -20.66
C MET A 442 13.17 -17.38 -22.16
N GLY A 443 14.33 -17.20 -22.79
CA GLY A 443 14.45 -16.93 -24.21
C GLY A 443 14.00 -15.53 -24.63
N TYR A 444 13.97 -14.56 -23.72
CA TYR A 444 13.67 -13.15 -24.05
C TYR A 444 14.86 -12.44 -24.71
N ILE A 445 16.07 -12.83 -24.34
CA ILE A 445 17.31 -12.30 -24.93
C ILE A 445 18.18 -13.43 -25.48
N LYS A 446 18.95 -13.11 -26.51
CA LYS A 446 19.96 -14.01 -27.09
C LYS A 446 21.25 -13.25 -27.37
N HIS A 447 22.39 -13.90 -27.18
CA HIS A 447 23.67 -13.30 -27.53
C HIS A 447 23.86 -13.26 -29.05
N HIS A 448 24.31 -12.14 -29.57
CA HIS A 448 24.68 -11.95 -30.96
C HIS A 448 26.14 -11.55 -31.08
N ASN A 449 26.81 -12.06 -32.11
CA ASN A 449 28.17 -11.68 -32.46
C ASN A 449 28.29 -11.63 -33.99
N GLY A 450 28.06 -10.46 -34.58
CA GLY A 450 28.05 -10.30 -36.03
C GLY A 450 27.50 -8.96 -36.47
N ASN A 451 27.29 -8.81 -37.78
CA ASN A 451 26.73 -7.57 -38.34
C ASN A 451 25.22 -7.49 -38.11
N LEU A 452 24.76 -6.35 -37.61
CA LEU A 452 23.34 -6.02 -37.53
C LEU A 452 22.76 -5.73 -38.92
N LYS A 453 21.43 -5.62 -39.02
CA LYS A 453 20.72 -5.25 -40.24
C LYS A 453 21.19 -3.91 -40.85
N ASN A 454 21.80 -3.04 -40.06
CA ASN A 454 22.38 -1.76 -40.49
C ASN A 454 23.84 -1.85 -40.94
N GLY A 455 24.41 -3.06 -41.06
CA GLY A 455 25.79 -3.31 -41.48
C GLY A 455 26.86 -3.05 -40.41
N LYS A 456 26.49 -2.53 -39.22
CA LYS A 456 27.43 -2.33 -38.11
C LYS A 456 27.67 -3.64 -37.37
N PHE A 457 28.93 -3.92 -37.04
CA PHE A 457 29.29 -5.03 -36.17
C PHE A 457 28.77 -4.78 -34.75
N TYR A 458 28.12 -5.77 -34.16
CA TYR A 458 27.59 -5.75 -32.80
C TYR A 458 27.85 -7.07 -32.10
N SER A 459 28.36 -6.97 -30.87
CA SER A 459 28.48 -8.09 -29.94
C SER A 459 27.78 -7.72 -28.63
N GLY A 460 26.80 -8.53 -28.23
CA GLY A 460 26.00 -8.26 -27.04
C GLY A 460 24.62 -8.92 -27.09
N TRP A 461 23.74 -8.48 -26.18
CA TRP A 461 22.38 -9.00 -26.08
C TRP A 461 21.48 -8.43 -27.16
N MET A 462 20.66 -9.28 -27.77
CA MET A 462 19.55 -8.87 -28.62
C MET A 462 18.25 -9.41 -28.07
N ASP A 463 17.18 -8.64 -28.24
CA ASP A 463 15.83 -9.13 -28.00
C ASP A 463 15.52 -10.29 -28.96
N ALA A 464 15.03 -11.40 -28.42
CA ALA A 464 14.80 -12.60 -29.20
C ALA A 464 13.67 -12.44 -30.22
N LYS A 465 12.66 -11.62 -29.91
CA LYS A 465 11.47 -11.37 -30.74
C LYS A 465 11.74 -10.30 -31.81
N THR A 466 12.26 -9.14 -31.42
CA THR A 466 12.45 -8.00 -32.35
C THR A 466 13.78 -8.09 -33.13
N GLY A 467 14.78 -8.74 -32.54
CA GLY A 467 16.14 -8.75 -33.06
C GLY A 467 16.88 -7.41 -32.89
N GLU A 468 16.38 -6.53 -32.02
CA GLU A 468 17.04 -5.26 -31.70
C GLU A 468 18.09 -5.45 -30.59
N PRO A 469 19.20 -4.68 -30.62
CA PRO A 469 20.16 -4.64 -29.53
C PRO A 469 19.53 -4.21 -28.20
N VAL A 470 19.95 -4.84 -27.12
CA VAL A 470 19.54 -4.50 -25.75
C VAL A 470 20.77 -4.32 -24.87
N GLU A 471 20.83 -3.22 -24.14
CA GLU A 471 21.89 -2.98 -23.16
C GLU A 471 21.52 -3.57 -21.80
N ASP A 472 22.50 -4.10 -21.07
CA ASP A 472 22.32 -4.73 -19.76
C ASP A 472 21.44 -3.91 -18.82
N LYS A 473 21.71 -2.60 -18.68
CA LYS A 473 20.96 -1.68 -17.80
C LYS A 473 19.46 -1.61 -18.09
N ASP A 474 19.05 -1.92 -19.33
CA ASP A 474 17.66 -1.86 -19.77
C ASP A 474 16.95 -3.21 -19.65
N ILE A 475 17.67 -4.31 -19.38
CA ILE A 475 17.10 -5.65 -19.28
C ILE A 475 16.14 -5.74 -18.09
N LYS A 476 16.54 -5.21 -16.92
CA LYS A 476 15.69 -5.20 -15.73
C LYS A 476 14.38 -4.44 -16.00
N SER A 477 14.46 -3.20 -16.52
CA SER A 477 13.25 -2.39 -16.80
C SER A 477 12.36 -2.96 -17.91
N LYS A 478 12.93 -3.65 -18.90
CA LYS A 478 12.16 -4.26 -20.01
C LYS A 478 11.50 -5.58 -19.66
N TYR A 479 12.20 -6.49 -18.98
CA TYR A 479 11.77 -7.89 -18.87
C TYR A 479 11.44 -8.34 -17.44
N GLU A 480 11.87 -7.64 -16.39
CA GLU A 480 11.65 -8.10 -15.00
C GLU A 480 10.17 -8.36 -14.69
N LYS A 481 9.28 -7.48 -15.15
CA LYS A 481 7.84 -7.66 -14.97
C LYS A 481 7.35 -9.00 -15.58
N GLN A 482 7.74 -9.29 -16.82
CA GLN A 482 7.35 -10.53 -17.51
C GLN A 482 7.99 -11.76 -16.87
N ILE A 483 9.25 -11.64 -16.43
CA ILE A 483 9.97 -12.70 -15.72
C ILE A 483 9.20 -13.07 -14.44
N LEU A 484 8.81 -12.08 -13.63
CA LEU A 484 8.09 -12.30 -12.37
C LEU A 484 6.67 -12.84 -12.60
N GLU A 485 5.98 -12.43 -13.67
CA GLU A 485 4.64 -12.93 -14.01
C GLU A 485 4.66 -14.40 -14.47
N HIS A 486 5.72 -14.83 -15.16
CA HIS A 486 5.86 -16.18 -15.73
C HIS A 486 6.89 -17.06 -15.00
N SER A 487 7.21 -16.74 -13.75
CA SER A 487 8.09 -17.54 -12.87
C SER A 487 7.46 -17.75 -11.50
N GLY A 488 8.02 -18.68 -10.71
CA GLY A 488 7.53 -18.98 -9.37
C GLY A 488 6.17 -19.72 -9.36
N ILE A 489 5.48 -19.65 -8.22
CA ILE A 489 4.14 -20.21 -8.05
C ILE A 489 3.13 -19.28 -8.73
N ARG A 490 2.45 -19.78 -9.75
CA ARG A 490 1.50 -19.03 -10.56
C ARG A 490 0.39 -19.94 -11.09
N PHE A 491 -0.59 -19.36 -11.79
CA PHE A 491 -1.61 -20.14 -12.47
C PHE A 491 -0.98 -21.06 -13.52
N ILE A 492 -1.62 -22.21 -13.72
CA ILE A 492 -1.16 -23.19 -14.70
C ILE A 492 -1.31 -22.59 -16.10
N GLU A 493 -0.20 -22.51 -16.82
CA GLU A 493 -0.12 -22.11 -18.23
C GLU A 493 -0.27 -23.37 -19.10
N PRO A 494 -1.36 -23.53 -19.87
CA PRO A 494 -1.58 -24.74 -20.66
C PRO A 494 -0.48 -25.00 -21.69
N GLU A 495 0.16 -23.95 -22.21
CA GLU A 495 1.22 -24.03 -23.23
C GLU A 495 2.44 -24.82 -22.74
N VAL A 496 2.76 -24.71 -21.45
CA VAL A 496 3.91 -25.41 -20.84
C VAL A 496 3.53 -26.78 -20.27
N MET A 497 2.23 -27.09 -20.18
CA MET A 497 1.69 -28.34 -19.60
C MET A 497 0.92 -29.18 -20.63
N HIS A 498 1.35 -29.18 -21.90
CA HIS A 498 0.75 -29.98 -22.98
C HIS A 498 -0.76 -29.80 -23.14
N GLY A 499 -1.26 -28.57 -22.95
CA GLY A 499 -2.68 -28.24 -23.05
C GLY A 499 -3.52 -28.56 -21.81
N TYR A 500 -2.89 -28.93 -20.68
CA TYR A 500 -3.61 -29.15 -19.43
C TYR A 500 -4.27 -27.86 -18.94
N ASN A 501 -5.60 -27.91 -18.75
CA ASN A 501 -6.38 -26.84 -18.15
C ASN A 501 -7.15 -27.41 -16.93
N PRO A 502 -6.90 -26.92 -15.71
CA PRO A 502 -7.61 -27.37 -14.52
C PRO A 502 -9.11 -27.08 -14.54
N GLU A 503 -9.56 -26.03 -15.25
CA GLU A 503 -10.98 -25.69 -15.41
C GLU A 503 -11.72 -26.61 -16.39
N LYS A 504 -10.98 -27.40 -17.19
CA LYS A 504 -11.50 -28.35 -18.17
C LYS A 504 -10.76 -29.67 -18.05
N LYS A 505 -10.81 -30.27 -16.86
CA LYS A 505 -10.16 -31.55 -16.61
C LYS A 505 -10.89 -32.65 -17.38
N MET A 506 -10.29 -33.07 -18.50
CA MET A 506 -10.79 -34.19 -19.28
C MET A 506 -10.88 -35.47 -18.42
N LEU A 507 -12.09 -36.03 -18.34
CA LEU A 507 -12.36 -37.33 -17.76
C LEU A 507 -12.99 -38.25 -18.82
N MET A 508 -12.77 -39.55 -18.66
CA MET A 508 -13.45 -40.57 -19.45
C MET A 508 -14.50 -41.21 -18.57
N GLN A 509 -15.76 -41.12 -18.99
CA GLN A 509 -16.86 -41.79 -18.31
C GLN A 509 -17.23 -43.03 -19.11
N GLU A 510 -17.23 -44.18 -18.44
CA GLU A 510 -17.76 -45.41 -18.99
C GLU A 510 -19.29 -45.29 -19.12
N ILE A 511 -19.80 -45.51 -20.32
CA ILE A 511 -21.22 -45.57 -20.62
C ILE A 511 -21.55 -46.89 -21.30
N VAL A 512 -22.72 -47.42 -21.02
CA VAL A 512 -23.26 -48.58 -21.71
C VAL A 512 -24.28 -48.09 -22.72
N VAL A 513 -24.10 -48.45 -23.99
CA VAL A 513 -25.01 -48.00 -25.05
C VAL A 513 -26.36 -48.71 -24.92
N ASP A 514 -27.46 -47.95 -24.98
CA ASP A 514 -28.83 -48.45 -24.79
C ASP A 514 -29.56 -48.81 -26.09
N HIS A 515 -28.94 -48.53 -27.24
CA HIS A 515 -29.36 -48.87 -28.60
C HIS A 515 -28.15 -49.29 -29.45
N ASP A 516 -28.39 -49.78 -30.67
CA ASP A 516 -27.32 -50.09 -31.62
C ASP A 516 -26.81 -48.78 -32.26
N LEU A 517 -25.49 -48.60 -32.33
CA LEU A 517 -24.87 -47.44 -32.99
C LEU A 517 -24.78 -47.65 -34.51
N GLU A 518 -24.70 -46.53 -35.23
CA GLU A 518 -24.46 -46.53 -36.67
C GLU A 518 -23.13 -47.23 -37.01
N PRO A 519 -23.08 -48.01 -38.12
CA PRO A 519 -21.85 -48.64 -38.58
C PRO A 519 -20.78 -47.59 -38.91
N PHE A 520 -19.52 -47.88 -38.56
CA PHE A 520 -18.37 -47.09 -39.02
C PHE A 520 -17.33 -47.97 -39.70
N GLU A 521 -16.63 -47.40 -40.67
CA GLU A 521 -15.59 -48.07 -41.45
C GLU A 521 -14.24 -48.03 -40.71
N CYS A 522 -13.51 -49.15 -40.77
CA CYS A 522 -12.17 -49.30 -40.20
C CYS A 522 -11.38 -50.37 -40.97
N SER A 523 -10.10 -50.52 -40.62
CA SER A 523 -9.29 -51.61 -41.16
C SER A 523 -9.76 -52.97 -40.63
N LYS A 524 -9.46 -54.05 -41.37
CA LYS A 524 -9.79 -55.41 -40.94
C LYS A 524 -9.23 -55.74 -39.54
N GLU A 525 -8.00 -55.33 -39.27
CA GLU A 525 -7.34 -55.56 -37.98
C GLU A 525 -8.09 -54.83 -36.84
N GLU A 526 -8.50 -53.58 -37.04
CA GLU A 526 -9.30 -52.83 -36.06
C GLU A 526 -10.68 -53.46 -35.82
N ALA A 527 -11.35 -53.93 -36.88
CA ALA A 527 -12.63 -54.62 -36.76
C ALA A 527 -12.53 -55.87 -35.90
N GLU A 528 -11.50 -56.70 -36.12
CA GLU A 528 -11.22 -57.89 -35.30
C GLU A 528 -10.93 -57.51 -33.84
N HIS A 529 -10.23 -56.39 -33.57
CA HIS A 529 -10.00 -55.87 -32.23
C HIS A 529 -11.29 -55.42 -31.53
N PHE A 530 -12.18 -54.69 -32.22
CA PHE A 530 -13.48 -54.30 -31.65
C PHE A 530 -14.35 -55.53 -31.33
N LYS A 531 -14.35 -56.55 -32.19
CA LYS A 531 -15.07 -57.80 -31.96
C LYS A 531 -14.51 -58.58 -30.77
N LEU A 532 -13.19 -58.59 -30.61
CA LEU A 532 -12.51 -59.25 -29.50
C LEU A 532 -12.86 -58.61 -28.14
N GLU A 533 -12.85 -57.27 -28.05
CA GLU A 533 -13.11 -56.55 -26.80
C GLU A 533 -14.60 -56.56 -26.42
N GLN A 534 -15.50 -56.33 -27.39
CA GLN A 534 -16.93 -56.19 -27.12
C GLN A 534 -17.71 -57.52 -27.23
N GLY A 535 -17.13 -58.56 -27.83
CA GLY A 535 -17.71 -59.89 -27.96
C GLY A 535 -19.04 -59.90 -28.74
N ASP A 536 -20.11 -60.37 -28.10
CA ASP A 536 -21.46 -60.41 -28.69
C ASP A 536 -22.07 -59.02 -28.91
N LYS A 537 -21.44 -57.97 -28.35
CA LYS A 537 -21.92 -56.59 -28.42
C LYS A 537 -21.31 -55.78 -29.57
N ALA A 538 -20.55 -56.41 -30.47
CA ALA A 538 -20.08 -55.80 -31.71
C ALA A 538 -20.25 -56.77 -32.88
N ASP A 539 -20.74 -56.30 -34.03
CA ASP A 539 -20.78 -57.07 -35.28
C ASP A 539 -19.82 -56.47 -36.30
N ILE A 540 -19.15 -57.33 -37.05
CA ILE A 540 -18.21 -56.92 -38.09
C ILE A 540 -18.57 -57.57 -39.42
N TYR A 541 -18.47 -56.82 -40.52
CA TYR A 541 -18.70 -57.33 -41.86
C TYR A 541 -17.87 -56.57 -42.90
N GLU A 542 -17.58 -57.24 -44.01
CA GLU A 542 -16.87 -56.65 -45.15
C GLU A 542 -17.88 -55.93 -46.06
N SER A 543 -17.60 -54.67 -46.38
CA SER A 543 -18.42 -53.86 -47.27
C SER A 543 -18.14 -54.20 -48.74
N ALA A 544 -19.01 -53.74 -49.64
CA ALA A 544 -18.82 -53.94 -51.08
C ALA A 544 -17.61 -53.17 -51.64
N SER A 545 -17.04 -52.20 -50.91
CA SER A 545 -15.81 -51.48 -51.28
C SER A 545 -14.53 -52.19 -50.85
N GLY A 546 -14.63 -53.26 -50.05
CA GLY A 546 -13.48 -53.98 -49.47
C GLY A 546 -13.02 -53.43 -48.11
N ASP A 547 -13.71 -52.43 -47.57
CA ASP A 547 -13.47 -51.90 -46.22
C ASP A 547 -14.29 -52.70 -45.18
N TRP A 548 -13.82 -52.77 -43.93
CA TRP A 548 -14.53 -53.48 -42.86
C TRP A 548 -15.37 -52.51 -42.03
N CYS A 549 -16.63 -52.87 -41.78
CA CYS A 549 -17.54 -52.08 -40.96
C CYS A 549 -17.73 -52.73 -39.58
N VAL A 550 -17.80 -51.91 -38.53
CA VAL A 550 -18.13 -52.32 -37.16
C VAL A 550 -19.46 -51.70 -36.75
N ILE A 551 -20.36 -52.50 -36.17
CA ILE A 551 -21.59 -52.05 -35.51
C ILE A 551 -21.49 -52.39 -34.03
N LEU A 552 -21.49 -51.38 -33.16
CA LEU A 552 -21.60 -51.58 -31.72
C LEU A 552 -23.07 -51.73 -31.33
N ARG A 553 -23.42 -52.88 -30.77
CA ARG A 553 -24.79 -53.22 -30.37
C ARG A 553 -25.12 -52.68 -29.00
N LYS A 554 -26.42 -52.63 -28.69
CA LYS A 554 -26.94 -52.35 -27.35
C LYS A 554 -26.23 -53.22 -26.30
N GLY A 555 -25.74 -52.58 -25.25
CA GLY A 555 -24.99 -53.21 -24.16
C GLY A 555 -23.47 -53.12 -24.33
N ALA A 556 -22.96 -52.64 -25.47
CA ALA A 556 -21.55 -52.30 -25.66
C ALA A 556 -21.11 -51.21 -24.69
N THR A 557 -19.84 -51.28 -24.26
CA THR A 557 -19.25 -50.32 -23.34
C THR A 557 -18.42 -49.31 -24.13
N LEU A 558 -18.65 -48.02 -23.90
CA LEU A 558 -17.88 -46.93 -24.49
C LEU A 558 -17.31 -46.01 -23.42
N TYR A 559 -16.20 -45.38 -23.74
CA TYR A 559 -15.65 -44.29 -22.94
C TYR A 559 -15.96 -42.96 -23.62
N CYS A 560 -16.83 -42.16 -23.00
CA CYS A 560 -17.14 -40.82 -23.48
C CYS A 560 -16.33 -39.77 -22.73
N ARG A 561 -15.84 -38.78 -23.49
CA ARG A 561 -15.13 -37.64 -22.94
C ARG A 561 -16.13 -36.73 -22.22
N THR A 562 -15.89 -36.46 -20.95
CA THR A 562 -16.66 -35.52 -20.14
C THR A 562 -15.75 -34.37 -19.71
N SER A 563 -16.31 -33.16 -19.67
CA SER A 563 -15.59 -31.91 -19.38
C SER A 563 -16.09 -31.25 -18.11
#